data_AF-A0A2E7NAG5-F1
#
_entry.id   AF-A0A2E7NAG5-F1
#
_cell.length_a   1.000
_cell.length_b   1.000
_cell.length_c   1.000
_cell.angle_alpha   90.00
_cell.angle_beta   90.00
_cell.angle_gamma   90.00
#
_symmetry.space_group_name_H-M   'P 1'
#
loop_
_entity.id
_entity.type
_entity.pdbx_description
1 polymer ?
#
loop_
_entity_poly.entity_id
_entity_poly.type
_entity_poly.pdbx_seq_one_letter_code
_entity_poly.pdbx_strand_id
1 'polypeptide(L)'
;MCLIPKNFVQKAFYRWLCLNRKNFTHQPRIVLKRKDFFILQFSGIAQQIKCFISKSGAFEIHAEYQKEYWDIIEEFDVFETRTPDGRYYCRLCLPEYKEQFSSRKELWGKHCFEPLLKWTKENFKESYWLFLLHTKGGSTTALIREEEELAVIKNQKDFLTAFPVLK
;
A
#
# COMPACT_ATOMS: atom_id res chain seq x y z
N MET A 1 -7.17 24.61 -10.75
CA MET A 1 -5.72 24.81 -10.60
C MET A 1 -5.14 23.66 -9.78
N CYS A 2 -4.28 22.84 -10.38
CA CYS A 2 -3.70 21.67 -9.73
C CYS A 2 -2.38 22.06 -9.02
N LEU A 3 -2.36 21.99 -7.68
CA LEU A 3 -1.18 22.21 -6.86
C LEU A 3 -0.06 21.22 -7.22
N ILE A 4 0.99 21.72 -7.88
CA ILE A 4 2.20 20.98 -8.21
C ILE A 4 2.76 20.35 -6.91
N PRO A 5 2.95 19.01 -6.84
CA PRO A 5 3.45 18.36 -5.63
C PRO A 5 4.85 18.89 -5.26
N LYS A 6 5.15 19.09 -3.97
CA LYS A 6 6.39 19.74 -3.54
C LYS A 6 7.60 18.77 -3.48
N ASN A 7 7.40 17.52 -3.06
CA ASN A 7 8.49 16.54 -2.88
C ASN A 7 8.62 15.53 -4.04
N PHE A 8 9.80 14.90 -4.15
CA PHE A 8 10.13 13.96 -5.22
C PHE A 8 9.12 12.80 -5.34
N VAL A 9 8.80 12.15 -4.21
CA VAL A 9 7.95 10.94 -4.18
C VAL A 9 6.56 11.23 -4.73
N GLN A 10 5.92 12.32 -4.29
CA GLN A 10 4.61 12.71 -4.81
C GLN A 10 4.65 13.00 -6.32
N LYS A 11 5.70 13.67 -6.82
CA LYS A 11 5.86 13.93 -8.26
C LYS A 11 6.09 12.64 -9.04
N ALA A 12 6.92 11.73 -8.51
CA ALA A 12 7.23 10.46 -9.13
C ALA A 12 5.98 9.57 -9.20
N PHE A 13 5.28 9.40 -8.09
CA PHE A 13 4.04 8.62 -8.03
C PHE A 13 2.97 9.21 -8.93
N TYR A 14 2.74 10.52 -8.92
CA TYR A 14 1.72 11.14 -9.77
C TYR A 14 1.99 10.91 -11.26
N ARG A 15 3.25 11.13 -11.70
CA ARG A 15 3.64 10.88 -13.10
C ARG A 15 3.48 9.42 -13.47
N TRP A 16 3.94 8.51 -12.62
CA TRP A 16 3.81 7.09 -12.83
C TRP A 16 2.35 6.65 -12.88
N LEU A 17 1.50 7.19 -11.99
CA LEU A 17 0.07 6.93 -11.96
C LEU A 17 -0.61 7.44 -13.23
N CYS A 18 -0.27 8.63 -13.74
CA CYS A 18 -0.84 9.12 -15.01
C CYS A 18 -0.59 8.15 -16.17
N LEU A 19 0.58 7.51 -16.21
CA LEU A 19 0.94 6.55 -17.25
C LEU A 19 0.28 5.18 -17.05
N ASN A 20 0.07 4.77 -15.79
CA ASN A 20 -0.45 3.45 -15.43
C ASN A 20 -1.92 3.45 -15.03
N ARG A 21 -2.61 4.59 -15.08
CA ARG A 21 -3.97 4.75 -14.58
C ARG A 21 -4.92 3.72 -15.16
N LYS A 22 -4.81 3.44 -16.46
CA LYS A 22 -5.65 2.47 -17.17
C LYS A 22 -5.43 1.02 -16.73
N ASN A 23 -4.31 0.73 -16.06
CA ASN A 23 -3.97 -0.61 -15.62
C ASN A 23 -4.62 -0.95 -14.26
N PHE A 24 -5.13 0.04 -13.51
CA PHE A 24 -5.86 -0.19 -12.27
C PHE A 24 -7.32 -0.52 -12.57
N THR A 25 -7.79 -1.68 -12.11
CA THR A 25 -9.21 -2.04 -12.08
C THR A 25 -9.98 -1.07 -11.19
N HIS A 26 -9.45 -0.79 -10.00
CA HIS A 26 -10.00 0.15 -9.04
C HIS A 26 -9.11 1.38 -8.94
N GLN A 27 -9.62 2.51 -9.44
CA GLN A 27 -8.83 3.72 -9.60
C GLN A 27 -8.38 4.32 -8.26
N PRO A 28 -7.07 4.51 -8.02
CA PRO A 28 -6.58 5.19 -6.84
C PRO A 28 -6.90 6.69 -6.90
N ARG A 29 -7.23 7.26 -5.75
CA ARG A 29 -7.54 8.68 -5.54
C ARG A 29 -6.77 9.17 -4.32
N ILE A 30 -6.05 10.27 -4.46
CA ILE A 30 -5.42 10.94 -3.31
C ILE A 30 -6.53 11.59 -2.49
N VAL A 31 -6.72 11.14 -1.25
CA VAL A 31 -7.76 11.65 -0.33
C VAL A 31 -7.17 12.53 0.77
N LEU A 32 -5.88 12.38 1.06
CA LEU A 32 -5.15 13.25 1.96
C LEU A 32 -3.81 13.61 1.35
N LYS A 33 -3.45 14.89 1.42
CA LYS A 33 -2.11 15.37 1.05
C LYS A 33 -1.55 16.21 2.17
N ARG A 34 -0.33 15.88 2.58
CA ARG A 34 0.49 16.63 3.53
C ARG A 34 1.87 16.89 2.93
N LYS A 35 2.70 17.63 3.66
CA LYS A 35 4.05 17.99 3.24
C LYS A 35 4.92 16.74 3.00
N ASP A 36 4.84 15.80 3.93
CA ASP A 36 5.74 14.65 3.99
C ASP A 36 5.07 13.31 3.67
N PHE A 37 3.75 13.27 3.48
CA PHE A 37 3.04 12.08 3.07
C PHE A 37 1.73 12.40 2.33
N PHE A 38 1.12 11.37 1.76
CA PHE A 38 -0.21 11.41 1.18
C PHE A 38 -0.89 10.04 1.34
N ILE A 39 -2.23 10.04 1.35
CA ILE A 39 -3.03 8.83 1.48
C ILE A 39 -3.87 8.64 0.22
N LEU A 40 -3.90 7.41 -0.28
CA LEU A 40 -4.79 6.97 -1.35
C LEU A 40 -5.96 6.18 -0.80
N GLN A 41 -7.09 6.31 -1.48
CA GLN A 41 -8.17 5.34 -1.46
C GLN A 41 -8.43 4.83 -2.87
N PHE A 42 -9.09 3.69 -2.98
CA PHE A 42 -9.40 3.05 -4.26
C PHE A 42 -10.91 3.09 -4.51
N SER A 43 -11.29 3.39 -5.75
CA SER A 43 -12.71 3.53 -6.12
C SER A 43 -13.41 2.17 -6.07
N GLY A 44 -14.55 2.08 -5.36
CA GLY A 44 -15.30 0.82 -5.21
C GLY A 44 -14.65 -0.17 -4.24
N ILE A 45 -13.67 0.26 -3.44
CA ILE A 45 -13.01 -0.56 -2.41
C ILE A 45 -13.46 -0.12 -1.01
N ALA A 46 -13.43 -1.05 -0.06
CA ALA A 46 -13.66 -0.82 1.36
C ALA A 46 -12.92 0.43 1.83
N GLN A 47 -13.61 1.33 2.55
CA GLN A 47 -13.04 2.62 2.94
C GLN A 47 -11.97 2.48 4.03
N GLN A 48 -12.01 1.35 4.73
CA GLN A 48 -11.05 0.89 5.72
C GLN A 48 -9.69 0.61 5.08
N ILE A 49 -9.63 0.25 3.80
CA ILE A 49 -8.36 0.00 3.11
C ILE A 49 -7.81 1.33 2.58
N LYS A 50 -6.60 1.65 3.01
CA LYS A 50 -5.87 2.87 2.62
C LYS A 50 -4.49 2.50 2.14
N CYS A 51 -3.92 3.37 1.30
CA CYS A 51 -2.49 3.33 0.99
C CYS A 51 -1.82 4.58 1.54
N PHE A 52 -0.90 4.43 2.47
CA PHE A 52 -0.06 5.50 3.00
C PHE A 52 1.25 5.55 2.22
N ILE A 53 1.64 6.74 1.75
CA ILE A 53 2.91 6.93 1.05
C ILE A 53 3.61 8.15 1.63
N SER A 54 4.79 7.93 2.19
CA SER A 54 5.63 8.97 2.79
C SER A 54 6.78 9.38 1.87
N LYS A 55 7.35 10.56 2.16
CA LYS A 55 8.59 11.05 1.56
C LYS A 55 9.80 10.23 2.03
N SER A 56 9.76 9.63 3.22
CA SER A 56 10.87 8.93 3.85
C SER A 56 11.07 7.49 3.36
N GLY A 57 10.07 6.90 2.70
CA GLY A 57 10.19 5.54 2.18
C GLY A 57 9.04 4.61 2.54
N ALA A 58 8.33 4.91 3.64
CA ALA A 58 7.16 4.14 4.07
C ALA A 58 6.07 4.19 2.99
N PHE A 59 5.62 3.01 2.59
CA PHE A 59 4.67 2.75 1.53
C PHE A 59 3.85 1.52 1.92
N GLU A 60 2.69 1.74 2.52
CA GLU A 60 1.94 0.69 3.20
C GLU A 60 0.49 0.68 2.73
N ILE A 61 -0.06 -0.52 2.52
CA ILE A 61 -1.50 -0.74 2.58
C ILE A 61 -1.85 -1.03 4.03
N HIS A 62 -2.77 -0.28 4.61
CA HIS A 62 -3.22 -0.51 5.97
C HIS A 62 -4.75 -0.51 6.06
N ALA A 63 -5.24 -1.13 7.13
CA ALA A 63 -6.61 -1.05 7.56
C ALA A 63 -6.80 0.10 8.56
N GLU A 64 -7.90 0.83 8.42
CA GLU A 64 -8.44 1.71 9.45
C GLU A 64 -9.71 1.08 10.05
N TYR A 65 -9.85 1.14 11.37
CA TYR A 65 -11.05 0.76 12.08
C TYR A 65 -11.46 1.88 13.04
N GLN A 66 -12.75 2.25 13.03
CA GLN A 66 -13.26 3.38 13.82
C GLN A 66 -12.48 4.70 13.62
N LYS A 67 -11.94 4.91 12.41
CA LYS A 67 -11.11 6.07 12.01
C LYS A 67 -9.72 6.10 12.65
N GLU A 68 -9.29 5.00 13.27
CA GLU A 68 -7.94 4.82 13.76
C GLU A 68 -7.20 3.82 12.88
N TYR A 69 -5.88 3.99 12.80
CA TYR A 69 -5.01 3.02 12.17
C TYR A 69 -5.11 1.70 12.94
N TRP A 70 -5.39 0.60 12.23
CA TRP A 70 -5.54 -0.71 12.84
C TRP A 70 -4.28 -1.53 12.69
N ASP A 71 -3.93 -1.90 11.46
CA ASP A 71 -2.72 -2.65 11.16
C ASP A 71 -2.36 -2.58 9.67
N ILE A 72 -1.12 -2.92 9.35
CA ILE A 72 -0.60 -3.08 7.98
C ILE A 72 -1.16 -4.37 7.38
N ILE A 73 -1.57 -4.27 6.13
CA ILE A 73 -1.97 -5.40 5.29
C ILE A 73 -0.82 -5.82 4.38
N GLU A 74 -0.09 -4.85 3.83
CA GLU A 74 1.04 -5.07 2.92
C GLU A 74 2.02 -3.88 2.93
N GLU A 75 3.31 -4.14 2.72
CA GLU A 75 4.37 -3.12 2.67
C GLU A 75 5.13 -3.15 1.35
N PHE A 76 5.45 -1.97 0.83
CA PHE A 76 6.29 -1.77 -0.35
C PHE A 76 7.40 -0.77 -0.06
N ASP A 77 7.86 -0.78 1.19
CA ASP A 77 8.79 0.20 1.76
C ASP A 77 10.10 0.28 1.00
N VAL A 78 10.59 1.51 0.83
CA VAL A 78 11.89 1.76 0.20
C VAL A 78 12.80 2.56 1.10
N PHE A 79 13.92 1.96 1.49
CA PHE A 79 15.02 2.70 2.10
C PHE A 79 16.06 3.06 1.05
N GLU A 80 15.78 4.14 0.32
CA GLU A 80 16.59 4.64 -0.79
C GLU A 80 18.02 4.98 -0.34
N THR A 81 19.00 4.34 -1.00
CA THR A 81 20.42 4.60 -0.81
C THR A 81 21.10 4.79 -2.16
N ARG A 82 22.06 5.73 -2.23
CA ARG A 82 22.86 6.00 -3.42
C ARG A 82 24.26 5.41 -3.28
N THR A 83 24.73 4.69 -4.29
CA THR A 83 26.10 4.16 -4.36
C THR A 83 27.09 5.25 -4.79
N PRO A 84 28.42 5.06 -4.57
CA PRO A 84 29.44 6.02 -4.99
C PRO A 84 29.45 6.30 -6.50
N ASP A 85 29.13 5.31 -7.33
CA ASP A 85 29.01 5.43 -8.79
C ASP A 85 27.66 6.01 -9.25
N GLY A 86 26.81 6.42 -8.31
CA GLY A 86 25.61 7.20 -8.57
C GLY A 86 24.34 6.41 -8.83
N ARG A 87 24.37 5.07 -8.75
CA ARG A 87 23.19 4.18 -8.81
C ARG A 87 22.40 4.22 -7.48
N TYR A 88 21.18 3.70 -7.52
CA TYR A 88 20.24 3.72 -6.40
C TYR A 88 19.75 2.32 -6.07
N TYR A 89 19.55 2.00 -4.79
CA TYR A 89 18.99 0.73 -4.36
C TYR A 89 18.22 0.90 -3.05
N CYS A 90 17.44 -0.12 -2.67
CA CYS A 90 16.82 -0.20 -1.35
C CYS A 90 17.75 -0.96 -0.38
N ARG A 91 18.15 -0.34 0.73
CA ARG A 91 19.05 -0.99 1.69
C ARG A 91 18.39 -2.06 2.56
N LEU A 92 17.05 -2.10 2.60
CA LEU A 92 16.29 -3.14 3.30
C LEU A 92 16.23 -4.46 2.53
N CYS A 93 16.49 -4.44 1.20
CA CYS A 93 16.56 -5.66 0.42
C CYS A 93 17.74 -6.54 0.87
N LEU A 94 17.48 -7.85 0.91
CA LEU A 94 18.53 -8.86 1.06
C LEU A 94 19.54 -8.73 -0.08
N PRO A 95 20.85 -9.00 0.16
CA PRO A 95 21.90 -8.83 -0.83
C PRO A 95 21.62 -9.48 -2.20
N GLU A 96 21.04 -10.67 -2.22
CA GLU A 96 20.71 -11.45 -3.41
C GLU A 96 19.57 -10.86 -4.25
N TYR A 97 18.71 -10.04 -3.64
CA TYR A 97 17.60 -9.34 -4.30
C TYR A 97 17.86 -7.84 -4.44
N LYS A 98 19.07 -7.37 -4.13
CA LYS A 98 19.44 -5.95 -4.12
C LYS A 98 19.78 -5.46 -5.52
N GLU A 99 18.75 -5.18 -6.30
CA GLU A 99 18.89 -4.55 -7.61
C GLU A 99 19.36 -3.10 -7.49
N GLN A 100 20.24 -2.70 -8.41
CA GLN A 100 20.74 -1.32 -8.51
C GLN A 100 20.14 -0.65 -9.75
N PHE A 101 19.54 0.52 -9.53
CA PHE A 101 18.81 1.28 -10.52
C PHE A 101 19.58 2.53 -10.95
N SER A 102 19.40 2.95 -12.20
CA SER A 102 20.07 4.12 -12.77
C SER A 102 19.54 5.44 -12.19
N SER A 103 18.33 5.43 -11.63
CA SER A 103 17.69 6.62 -11.08
C SER A 103 16.74 6.30 -9.92
N ARG A 104 16.49 7.31 -9.08
CA ARG A 104 15.46 7.24 -8.04
C ARG A 104 14.09 6.87 -8.61
N LYS A 105 13.73 7.38 -9.79
CA LYS A 105 12.41 7.12 -10.39
C LYS A 105 12.24 5.65 -10.73
N GLU A 106 13.31 5.05 -11.24
CA GLU A 106 13.34 3.64 -11.59
C GLU A 106 13.25 2.76 -10.32
N LEU A 107 14.04 3.08 -9.29
CA LEU A 107 13.93 2.42 -7.97
C LEU A 107 12.50 2.47 -7.44
N TRP A 108 11.92 3.65 -7.27
CA TRP A 108 10.56 3.79 -6.72
C TRP A 108 9.49 3.15 -7.63
N GLY A 109 9.66 3.22 -8.95
CA GLY A 109 8.77 2.60 -9.92
C GLY A 109 8.74 1.08 -9.79
N LYS A 110 9.92 0.46 -9.80
CA LYS A 110 10.09 -1.00 -9.75
C LYS A 110 9.85 -1.58 -8.36
N HIS A 111 10.30 -0.89 -7.32
CA HIS A 111 10.28 -1.41 -5.95
C HIS A 111 8.96 -1.14 -5.22
N CYS A 112 8.25 -0.06 -5.57
CA CYS A 112 7.04 0.33 -4.85
C CYS A 112 5.80 0.35 -5.75
N PHE A 113 5.87 1.09 -6.87
CA PHE A 113 4.66 1.43 -7.62
C PHE A 113 4.12 0.27 -8.45
N GLU A 114 5.00 -0.48 -9.13
CA GLU A 114 4.63 -1.69 -9.87
C GLU A 114 4.09 -2.79 -8.93
N PRO A 115 4.74 -3.09 -7.78
CA PRO A 115 4.20 -3.99 -6.77
C PRO A 115 2.82 -3.57 -6.25
N LEU A 116 2.60 -2.28 -5.95
CA LEU A 116 1.28 -1.79 -5.58
C LEU A 116 0.23 -2.15 -6.65
N LEU A 117 0.49 -1.86 -7.91
CA LEU A 117 -0.46 -2.16 -8.99
C LEU A 117 -0.72 -3.66 -9.11
N LYS A 118 0.32 -4.49 -9.03
CA LYS A 118 0.19 -5.95 -9.04
C LYS A 118 -0.68 -6.43 -7.87
N TRP A 119 -0.34 -6.00 -6.67
CA TRP A 119 -1.05 -6.38 -5.44
C TRP A 119 -2.53 -5.97 -5.51
N THR A 120 -2.85 -4.77 -6.00
CA THR A 120 -4.27 -4.35 -6.14
C THR A 120 -5.05 -5.24 -7.11
N LYS A 121 -4.43 -5.74 -8.18
CA LYS A 121 -5.09 -6.68 -9.11
C LYS A 121 -5.33 -8.05 -8.48
N GLU A 122 -4.44 -8.47 -7.60
CA GLU A 122 -4.50 -9.78 -6.94
C GLU A 122 -5.49 -9.81 -5.78
N ASN A 123 -5.68 -8.67 -5.09
CA ASN A 123 -6.44 -8.60 -3.83
C ASN A 123 -7.77 -7.86 -3.91
N PHE A 124 -7.98 -6.98 -4.91
CA PHE A 124 -9.27 -6.30 -5.08
C PHE A 124 -10.21 -7.12 -5.96
N LYS A 125 -10.79 -8.16 -5.36
CA LYS A 125 -11.70 -9.11 -5.99
C LYS A 125 -13.01 -9.21 -5.20
N GLU A 126 -14.11 -9.56 -5.88
CA GLU A 126 -15.44 -9.62 -5.27
C GLU A 126 -15.52 -10.64 -4.12
N SER A 127 -14.85 -11.79 -4.25
CA SER A 127 -14.83 -12.83 -3.22
C SER A 127 -13.87 -12.54 -2.06
N TYR A 128 -13.22 -11.37 -2.02
CA TYR A 128 -12.21 -11.08 -0.99
C TYR A 128 -12.79 -10.22 0.13
N TRP A 129 -12.37 -10.49 1.36
CA TRP A 129 -12.79 -9.82 2.57
C TRP A 129 -11.59 -9.30 3.35
N LEU A 130 -11.73 -8.09 3.91
CA LEU A 130 -10.83 -7.53 4.91
C LEU A 130 -11.27 -8.05 6.28
N PHE A 131 -10.38 -8.74 6.97
CA PHE A 131 -10.55 -9.24 8.32
C PHE A 131 -9.73 -8.40 9.29
N LEU A 132 -10.36 -8.01 10.39
CA LEU A 132 -9.69 -7.38 11.52
C LEU A 132 -9.73 -8.31 12.72
N LEU A 133 -8.57 -8.56 13.30
CA LEU A 133 -8.40 -9.37 14.49
C LEU A 133 -7.77 -8.53 15.61
N HIS A 134 -8.09 -8.89 16.84
CA HIS A 134 -7.60 -8.27 18.06
C HIS A 134 -7.34 -9.35 19.10
N THR A 135 -6.09 -9.51 19.50
CA THR A 135 -5.75 -10.46 20.57
C THR A 135 -6.00 -9.84 21.94
N LYS A 136 -6.28 -10.66 22.95
CA LYS A 136 -6.41 -10.18 24.35
C LYS A 136 -5.16 -9.46 24.89
N GLY A 137 -4.00 -9.65 24.25
CA GLY A 137 -2.75 -8.96 24.56
C GLY A 137 -2.63 -7.55 23.96
N GLY A 138 -3.62 -7.10 23.20
CA GLY A 138 -3.66 -5.78 22.59
C GLY A 138 -3.05 -5.70 21.19
N SER A 139 -2.63 -6.82 20.59
CA SER A 139 -2.13 -6.83 19.21
C SER A 139 -3.29 -6.80 18.22
N THR A 140 -3.18 -5.93 17.22
CA THR A 140 -4.11 -5.84 16.09
C THR A 140 -3.56 -6.64 14.91
N THR A 141 -4.46 -7.15 14.07
CA THR A 141 -4.09 -7.77 12.79
C THR A 141 -5.10 -7.41 11.71
N ALA A 142 -4.62 -7.12 10.50
CA ALA A 142 -5.45 -6.91 9.32
C ALA A 142 -5.03 -7.85 8.18
N LEU A 143 -6.00 -8.57 7.59
CA LEU A 143 -5.74 -9.53 6.53
C LEU A 143 -6.78 -9.39 5.42
N ILE A 144 -6.35 -9.57 4.17
CA ILE A 144 -7.26 -9.75 3.03
C ILE A 144 -7.23 -11.22 2.61
N ARG A 145 -8.39 -11.88 2.62
CA ARG A 145 -8.54 -13.32 2.33
C ARG A 145 -9.81 -13.60 1.54
N GLU A 146 -9.88 -14.79 0.95
CA GLU A 146 -11.06 -15.24 0.20
C GLU A 146 -12.24 -15.51 1.15
N GLU A 147 -13.46 -15.40 0.64
CA GLU A 147 -14.69 -15.60 1.39
C GLU A 147 -14.80 -17.05 1.92
N GLU A 148 -14.22 -18.04 1.26
CA GLU A 148 -14.18 -19.41 1.75
C GLU A 148 -13.48 -19.51 3.12
N GLU A 149 -12.54 -18.62 3.42
CA GLU A 149 -11.83 -18.56 4.69
C GLU A 149 -12.64 -17.83 5.79
N LEU A 150 -13.75 -17.18 5.43
CA LEU A 150 -14.56 -16.36 6.34
C LEU A 150 -15.08 -17.15 7.53
N ALA A 151 -15.56 -18.37 7.31
CA ALA A 151 -16.08 -19.22 8.39
C ALA A 151 -14.98 -19.66 9.35
N VAL A 152 -13.79 -19.96 8.83
CA VAL A 152 -12.64 -20.37 9.64
C VAL A 152 -12.15 -19.21 10.48
N ILE A 153 -11.98 -18.03 9.88
CA ILE A 153 -11.47 -16.84 10.57
C ILE A 153 -12.48 -16.32 11.60
N LYS A 154 -13.78 -16.31 11.30
CA LYS A 154 -14.83 -15.89 12.25
C LYS A 154 -14.88 -16.74 13.53
N ASN A 155 -14.45 -18.00 13.46
CA ASN A 155 -14.40 -18.89 14.61
C ASN A 155 -13.14 -18.71 15.47
N GLN A 156 -12.19 -17.87 15.04
CA GLN A 156 -11.02 -17.55 15.85
C GLN A 156 -11.41 -16.66 17.04
N LYS A 157 -10.79 -16.89 18.18
CA LYS A 157 -11.06 -16.13 19.42
C LYS A 157 -10.73 -14.65 19.30
N ASP A 158 -9.81 -14.32 18.40
CA ASP A 158 -9.31 -12.96 18.19
C ASP A 158 -10.05 -12.24 17.05
N PHE A 159 -11.07 -12.86 16.45
CA PHE A 159 -11.86 -12.21 15.41
C PHE A 159 -12.61 -10.99 15.98
N LEU A 160 -12.44 -9.83 15.33
CA LEU A 160 -13.17 -8.60 15.69
C LEU A 160 -14.28 -8.31 14.69
N THR A 161 -13.95 -8.17 13.41
CA THR A 161 -14.93 -7.85 12.37
C THR A 161 -14.39 -8.15 10.97
N ALA A 162 -15.25 -8.09 9.96
CA ALA A 162 -14.86 -8.21 8.56
C ALA A 162 -15.69 -7.30 7.65
N PHE A 163 -15.09 -6.89 6.53
CA PHE A 163 -15.72 -6.06 5.49
C PHE A 163 -15.45 -6.66 4.11
N PRO A 164 -16.42 -6.66 3.18
CA PRO A 164 -16.13 -7.04 1.80
C PRO A 164 -15.11 -6.04 1.23
N VAL A 165 -14.12 -6.53 0.47
CA VAL A 165 -13.08 -5.67 -0.12
C VAL A 165 -13.69 -4.77 -1.19
N LEU A 166 -14.62 -5.29 -2.01
CA LEU A 166 -15.40 -4.50 -2.95
C LEU A 166 -16.67 -3.94 -2.29
N LYS A 167 -17.05 -2.72 -2.67
CA LYS A 167 -18.26 -2.03 -2.21
C LYS A 167 -19.35 -1.98 -3.27
#